data_AF-A0A6G7XXP4-F1
#
_entry.id   AF-A0A6G7XXP4-F1
#
_cell.length_a   1.000
_cell.length_b   1.000
_cell.length_c   1.000
_cell.angle_alpha   90.00
_cell.angle_beta   90.00
_cell.angle_gamma   90.00
#
_symmetry.space_group_name_H-M   'P 1'
#
loop_
_entity.id
_entity.type
_entity.pdbx_description
1 polymer ?
#
loop_
_entity_poly.entity_id
_entity_poly.type
_entity_poly.pdbx_seq_one_letter_code
_entity_poly.pdbx_strand_id
1 'polypeptide(L)'
;MDLLNGRTLSQKQRFNLILVAGAVASIVLGILSGYFRQYVFNHAIILVLVGLAIALIIQKVGHGVQTRFAVASLLFTVLAILLSDVVTDFGIAGLVDFSAYQSVLTFMIHEDIYSVLWLVYRALALYISYIYSRVI
;
A
#
# COMPACT_ATOMS: atom_id res chain seq x y z
N MET A 1 28.40 29.17 3.62
CA MET A 1 28.02 27.76 3.43
C MET A 1 26.59 27.61 3.96
N ASP A 2 25.63 28.27 3.30
CA ASP A 2 24.29 28.50 3.85
C ASP A 2 23.19 28.23 2.81
N LEU A 3 23.21 27.02 2.22
CA LEU A 3 22.21 26.57 1.24
C LEU A 3 21.46 25.30 1.69
N LEU A 4 21.71 24.82 2.92
CA LEU A 4 21.06 23.64 3.50
C LEU A 4 20.18 23.95 4.71
N ASN A 5 19.84 25.23 4.92
CA ASN A 5 18.86 25.66 5.92
C ASN A 5 17.42 25.69 5.36
N GLY A 6 17.14 24.81 4.39
CA GLY A 6 15.89 24.73 3.64
C GLY A 6 14.80 23.98 4.38
N ARG A 7 14.21 24.65 5.38
CA ARG A 7 12.97 24.29 6.08
C ARG A 7 13.06 22.99 6.88
N THR A 8 13.29 23.14 8.19
CA THR A 8 12.72 22.25 9.19
C THR A 8 11.19 22.24 9.04
N LEU A 9 10.68 21.45 8.08
CA LEU A 9 9.26 21.23 7.87
C LEU A 9 8.66 20.84 9.21
N SER A 10 7.66 21.61 9.64
CA SER A 10 6.93 21.33 10.86
C SER A 10 6.41 19.89 10.81
N GLN A 11 6.35 19.26 11.97
CA GLN A 11 5.83 17.91 12.13
C GLN A 11 4.44 17.70 11.49
N LYS A 12 3.62 18.76 11.38
CA LYS A 12 2.34 18.77 10.66
C LYS A 12 2.51 18.78 9.13
N GLN A 13 3.44 19.58 8.62
CA GLN A 13 3.72 19.68 7.18
C GLN A 13 4.28 18.37 6.63
N ARG A 14 5.17 17.70 7.39
CA ARG A 14 5.68 16.37 7.03
C ARG A 14 4.55 15.33 6.97
N PHE A 15 3.63 15.36 7.91
CA PHE A 15 2.48 14.46 7.90
C PHE A 15 1.57 14.69 6.68
N ASN A 16 1.28 15.95 6.33
CA ASN A 16 0.51 16.24 5.12
C ASN A 16 1.23 15.78 3.86
N LEU A 17 2.54 15.96 3.77
CA LEU A 17 3.35 15.50 2.64
C LEU A 17 3.27 13.98 2.48
N ILE A 18 3.34 13.23 3.58
CA ILE A 18 3.18 11.78 3.60
C ILE A 18 1.78 11.34 3.17
N LEU A 19 0.72 12.07 3.59
CA LEU A 19 -0.64 11.73 3.16
C LEU A 19 -0.78 11.83 1.65
N VAL A 20 -0.25 12.90 1.04
CA VAL A 20 -0.28 13.07 -0.42
C VAL A 20 0.60 12.03 -1.11
N ALA A 21 1.84 11.85 -0.66
CA ALA A 21 2.77 10.89 -1.25
C ALA A 21 2.26 9.44 -1.12
N GLY A 22 1.71 9.08 0.04
CA GLY A 22 1.13 7.77 0.30
C GLY A 22 -0.12 7.50 -0.53
N ALA A 23 -1.00 8.50 -0.69
CA ALA A 23 -2.18 8.37 -1.54
C ALA A 23 -1.83 8.18 -3.02
N VAL A 24 -0.86 8.94 -3.53
CA VAL A 24 -0.39 8.78 -4.91
C VAL A 24 0.31 7.42 -5.07
N ALA A 25 1.17 7.04 -4.13
CA ALA A 25 1.89 5.77 -4.16
C ALA A 25 0.94 4.57 -4.09
N SER A 26 -0.10 4.60 -3.25
CA SER A 26 -1.05 3.50 -3.13
C SER A 26 -1.86 3.28 -4.40
N ILE A 27 -2.29 4.36 -5.05
CA ILE A 27 -3.01 4.29 -6.33
C ILE A 27 -2.08 3.71 -7.41
N VAL A 28 -0.90 4.31 -7.59
CA VAL A 28 0.04 3.90 -8.64
C VAL A 28 0.51 2.46 -8.43
N LEU A 29 0.99 2.12 -7.23
CA LEU A 29 1.48 0.77 -6.94
C LEU A 29 0.35 -0.26 -6.89
N GLY A 30 -0.85 0.11 -6.45
CA GLY A 30 -2.03 -0.76 -6.49
C GLY A 30 -2.37 -1.16 -7.92
N ILE A 31 -2.50 -0.19 -8.81
CA ILE A 31 -2.82 -0.45 -10.23
C ILE A 31 -1.69 -1.22 -10.91
N LEU A 32 -0.43 -0.80 -10.75
CA LEU A 32 0.71 -1.46 -11.37
C LEU A 32 0.87 -2.90 -10.90
N SER A 33 0.71 -3.16 -9.60
CA SER A 33 0.79 -4.51 -9.06
C SER A 33 -0.36 -5.39 -9.51
N GLY A 34 -1.58 -4.86 -9.61
CA GLY A 34 -2.72 -5.60 -10.11
C GLY A 34 -2.55 -5.98 -11.59
N TYR A 35 -2.09 -5.05 -12.41
CA TYR A 35 -1.76 -5.31 -13.81
C TYR A 35 -0.65 -6.36 -13.93
N PHE A 36 0.43 -6.23 -13.14
CA PHE A 36 1.51 -7.20 -13.15
C PHE A 36 1.06 -8.60 -12.71
N ARG A 37 0.19 -8.69 -11.69
CA ARG A 37 -0.40 -9.95 -11.22
C ARG A 37 -1.34 -10.59 -12.23
N GLN A 38 -2.07 -9.77 -13.00
CA GLN A 38 -2.96 -10.23 -14.06
C GLN A 38 -2.21 -10.90 -15.22
N TYR A 39 -1.08 -10.31 -15.65
CA TYR A 39 -0.41 -10.72 -16.90
C TYR A 39 0.89 -11.52 -16.73
N VAL A 40 1.58 -11.38 -15.60
CA VAL A 40 2.94 -11.96 -15.43
C VAL A 40 2.90 -13.17 -14.51
N PHE A 41 2.53 -12.97 -13.25
CA PHE A 41 2.42 -14.04 -12.26
C PHE A 41 1.36 -13.70 -11.22
N ASN A 42 0.33 -14.55 -11.08
CA ASN A 42 -0.67 -14.44 -10.03
C ASN A 42 -0.09 -14.94 -8.69
N HIS A 43 0.90 -14.23 -8.16
CA HIS A 43 1.52 -14.54 -6.87
C HIS A 43 1.34 -13.38 -5.89
N ALA A 44 0.75 -13.70 -4.74
CA ALA A 44 0.47 -12.73 -3.68
C ALA A 44 1.75 -12.11 -3.06
N ILE A 45 2.94 -12.67 -3.35
CA ILE A 45 4.22 -12.10 -2.91
C ILE A 45 4.47 -10.68 -3.43
N ILE A 46 3.90 -10.32 -4.58
CA ILE A 46 4.00 -8.97 -5.14
C ILE A 46 3.37 -7.94 -4.19
N LEU A 47 2.30 -8.31 -3.47
CA LEU A 47 1.66 -7.43 -2.50
C LEU A 47 2.57 -7.09 -1.32
N VAL A 48 3.47 -8.01 -0.97
CA VAL A 48 4.50 -7.79 0.06
C VAL A 48 5.47 -6.71 -0.40
N LEU A 49 5.91 -6.77 -1.66
CA LEU A 49 6.77 -5.75 -2.25
C LEU A 49 6.08 -4.39 -2.33
N VAL A 50 4.77 -4.36 -2.62
CA VAL A 50 3.97 -3.13 -2.59
C VAL A 50 3.92 -2.53 -1.19
N GLY A 51 3.65 -3.35 -0.16
CA GLY A 51 3.66 -2.89 1.23
C GLY A 51 5.02 -2.34 1.66
N LEU A 52 6.10 -3.00 1.26
CA LEU A 52 7.46 -2.51 1.49
C LEU A 52 7.72 -1.19 0.75
N ALA A 53 7.36 -1.08 -0.52
CA ALA A 53 7.58 0.12 -1.32
C ALA A 53 6.81 1.33 -0.76
N ILE A 54 5.56 1.15 -0.34
CA ILE A 54 4.76 2.20 0.31
C ILE A 54 5.44 2.64 1.61
N ALA A 55 5.88 1.70 2.44
CA ALA A 55 6.57 2.02 3.68
C ALA A 55 7.87 2.78 3.45
N LEU A 56 8.69 2.40 2.47
CA LEU A 56 9.92 3.10 2.11
C LEU A 56 9.66 4.52 1.60
N ILE A 57 8.61 4.72 0.78
CA ILE A 57 8.20 6.06 0.32
C ILE A 57 7.81 6.92 1.52
N ILE A 58 6.98 6.39 2.42
CA ILE A 58 6.49 7.12 3.60
C ILE A 58 7.64 7.45 4.55
N GLN A 59 8.56 6.50 4.78
CA GLN A 59 9.74 6.69 5.60
C GLN A 59 10.64 7.78 5.00
N LYS A 60 10.93 7.72 3.70
CA LYS A 60 11.79 8.68 2.99
C LYS A 60 11.19 10.09 2.95
N VAL A 61 9.88 10.20 2.84
CA VAL A 61 9.18 11.50 2.81
C VAL A 61 9.04 12.06 4.23
N GLY A 62 8.73 11.21 5.21
CA GLY A 62 8.44 11.60 6.58
C GLY A 62 9.64 11.84 7.47
N HIS A 63 10.76 11.16 7.20
CA HIS A 63 11.99 11.21 8.02
C HIS A 63 11.70 11.04 9.52
N GLY A 64 10.90 10.04 9.92
CA GLY A 64 10.55 9.87 11.33
C GLY A 64 9.89 8.54 11.71
N VAL A 65 10.11 8.13 12.95
CA VAL A 65 9.74 6.83 13.55
C VAL A 65 8.33 6.82 14.17
N GLN A 66 7.53 7.86 13.88
CA GLN A 66 6.31 8.10 14.65
C GLN A 66 5.20 7.10 14.28
N THR A 67 4.49 6.60 15.29
CA THR A 67 3.40 5.63 15.14
C THR A 67 2.33 6.07 14.14
N ARG A 68 2.03 7.37 14.09
CA ARG A 68 1.09 7.95 13.12
C ARG A 68 1.50 7.79 11.65
N PHE A 69 2.81 7.75 11.35
CA PHE A 69 3.28 7.46 9.98
C PHE A 69 3.11 5.99 9.64
N ALA A 70 3.27 5.11 10.63
CA ALA A 70 3.06 3.68 10.48
C ALA A 70 1.60 3.33 10.22
N VAL A 71 0.68 3.96 10.96
CA VAL A 71 -0.76 3.80 10.74
C VAL A 71 -1.15 4.31 9.35
N ALA A 72 -0.63 5.47 8.93
CA ALA A 72 -0.87 5.98 7.58
C ALA A 72 -0.37 5.00 6.50
N SER A 73 0.85 4.45 6.67
CA SER A 73 1.42 3.44 5.78
C SER A 73 0.55 2.20 5.66
N LEU A 74 0.04 1.71 6.79
CA LEU A 74 -0.86 0.57 6.83
C LEU A 74 -2.14 0.84 6.03
N LEU A 75 -2.77 2.00 6.23
CA LEU A 75 -3.97 2.39 5.49
C LEU A 75 -3.73 2.48 3.98
N PHE A 76 -2.61 3.10 3.56
CA PHE A 76 -2.25 3.18 2.15
C PHE A 76 -1.91 1.82 1.55
N THR A 77 -1.34 0.91 2.34
CA THR A 77 -1.06 -0.46 1.91
C THR A 77 -2.35 -1.26 1.73
N VAL A 78 -3.31 -1.16 2.64
CA VAL A 78 -4.65 -1.75 2.48
C VAL A 78 -5.31 -1.25 1.20
N LEU A 79 -5.28 0.06 0.97
CA LEU A 79 -5.85 0.67 -0.24
C LEU A 79 -5.17 0.13 -1.51
N ALA A 80 -3.84 0.05 -1.51
CA ALA A 80 -3.08 -0.47 -2.65
C ALA A 80 -3.38 -1.96 -2.92
N ILE A 81 -3.50 -2.78 -1.88
CA ILE A 81 -3.87 -4.21 -2.00
C ILE A 81 -5.27 -4.34 -2.60
N LEU A 82 -6.23 -3.56 -2.11
CA LEU A 82 -7.60 -3.60 -2.58
C LEU A 82 -7.72 -3.16 -4.05
N LEU A 83 -7.01 -2.09 -4.45
CA LEU A 83 -6.91 -1.71 -5.87
C LEU A 83 -6.23 -2.78 -6.72
N SER A 84 -5.17 -3.40 -6.19
CA SER A 84 -4.45 -4.49 -6.86
C SER A 84 -5.37 -5.67 -7.14
N ASP A 85 -6.20 -6.07 -6.18
CA ASP A 85 -7.14 -7.18 -6.31
C ASP A 85 -8.23 -6.88 -7.33
N VAL A 86 -8.84 -5.69 -7.27
CA VAL A 86 -9.82 -5.26 -8.27
C VAL A 86 -9.23 -5.29 -9.68
N VAL A 87 -8.01 -4.77 -9.87
CA VAL A 87 -7.36 -4.79 -11.18
C VAL A 87 -6.95 -6.21 -11.61
N THR A 88 -6.57 -7.07 -10.67
CA THR A 88 -6.19 -8.46 -10.99
C THR A 88 -7.39 -9.24 -11.52
N ASP A 89 -8.55 -9.11 -10.87
CA ASP A 89 -9.73 -9.93 -11.17
C ASP A 89 -10.63 -9.33 -12.26
N PHE A 90 -10.78 -8.00 -12.28
CA PHE A 90 -11.71 -7.28 -13.16
C PHE A 90 -11.00 -6.37 -14.18
N GLY A 91 -9.66 -6.28 -14.13
CA GLY A 91 -8.89 -5.38 -14.97
C GLY A 91 -9.05 -3.90 -14.59
N ILE A 92 -8.48 -3.02 -15.41
CA ILE A 92 -8.52 -1.56 -15.19
C ILE A 92 -9.96 -1.03 -15.21
N ALA A 93 -10.86 -1.65 -15.97
CA ALA A 93 -12.27 -1.27 -16.01
C ALA A 93 -12.97 -1.43 -14.64
N GLY A 94 -12.55 -2.42 -13.84
CA GLY A 94 -13.10 -2.65 -12.50
C GLY A 94 -12.84 -1.52 -11.51
N LEU A 95 -11.88 -0.63 -11.77
CA LEU A 95 -11.57 0.50 -10.88
C LEU A 95 -12.73 1.48 -10.70
N VAL A 96 -13.61 1.59 -11.70
CA VAL A 96 -14.75 2.51 -11.71
C VAL A 96 -16.05 1.81 -11.27
N ASP A 97 -16.05 0.48 -11.21
CA ASP A 97 -17.22 -0.31 -10.85
C ASP A 97 -17.25 -0.59 -9.35
N PHE A 98 -18.22 -0.01 -8.65
CA PHE A 98 -18.40 -0.23 -7.21
C PHE A 98 -18.67 -1.71 -6.87
N SER A 99 -19.33 -2.44 -7.77
CA SER A 99 -19.65 -3.86 -7.55
C SER A 99 -18.39 -4.74 -7.51
N ALA A 100 -17.34 -4.38 -8.26
CA ALA A 100 -16.06 -5.08 -8.24
C ALA A 100 -15.40 -5.04 -6.86
N TYR A 101 -15.45 -3.88 -6.19
CA TYR A 101 -14.93 -3.74 -4.82
C TYR A 101 -15.70 -4.59 -3.81
N GLN A 102 -17.03 -4.66 -3.94
CA GLN A 102 -17.87 -5.50 -3.09
C GLN A 102 -17.56 -6.99 -3.30
N SER A 103 -17.38 -7.42 -4.55
CA SER A 103 -17.01 -8.81 -4.87
C SER A 103 -15.66 -9.18 -4.26
N VAL A 104 -14.63 -8.34 -4.42
CA VAL A 104 -13.30 -8.57 -3.81
C VAL A 104 -13.42 -8.73 -2.29
N LEU A 105 -14.13 -7.82 -1.61
CA LEU A 105 -14.34 -7.90 -0.15
C LEU A 105 -15.08 -9.18 0.26
N THR A 106 -16.05 -9.62 -0.53
CA THR A 106 -16.79 -10.86 -0.27
C THR A 106 -15.89 -12.09 -0.43
N PHE A 107 -15.02 -12.10 -1.44
CA PHE A 107 -14.01 -13.15 -1.62
C PHE A 107 -12.97 -13.18 -0.49
N MET A 108 -12.64 -12.02 0.11
CA MET A 108 -11.74 -11.98 1.27
C MET A 108 -12.31 -12.71 2.50
N ILE A 109 -13.64 -12.79 2.62
CA ILE A 109 -14.35 -13.31 3.79
C ILE A 109 -14.69 -14.80 3.63
N HIS A 110 -14.86 -15.29 2.40
CA HIS A 110 -15.17 -16.70 2.15
C HIS A 110 -13.91 -17.57 2.28
N GLU A 111 -13.94 -18.53 3.22
CA GLU A 111 -12.80 -19.39 3.55
C GLU A 111 -12.65 -20.55 2.56
N ASP A 112 -11.48 -20.61 1.92
CA ASP A 112 -10.94 -21.77 1.22
C ASP A 112 -9.48 -21.97 1.68
N ILE A 113 -8.89 -23.17 1.53
CA ILE A 113 -7.49 -23.41 1.93
C ILE A 113 -6.49 -22.49 1.21
N TYR A 114 -6.80 -22.10 -0.04
CA TYR A 114 -6.06 -21.10 -0.79
C TYR A 114 -6.26 -19.67 -0.24
N SER A 115 -7.37 -19.41 0.45
CA SER A 115 -7.66 -18.16 1.16
C SER A 115 -6.70 -17.93 2.33
N VAL A 116 -6.25 -18.99 3.02
CA VAL A 116 -5.31 -18.86 4.16
C VAL A 116 -3.96 -18.31 3.69
N LEU A 117 -3.36 -18.90 2.64
CA LEU A 117 -2.07 -18.42 2.12
C LEU A 117 -2.20 -17.00 1.54
N TRP A 118 -3.29 -16.75 0.83
CA TRP A 118 -3.67 -15.44 0.29
C TRP A 118 -3.80 -14.37 1.39
N LEU A 119 -4.35 -14.74 2.55
CA LEU A 119 -4.51 -13.84 3.71
C LEU A 119 -3.18 -13.63 4.44
N VAL A 120 -2.35 -14.66 4.57
CA VAL A 120 -1.01 -14.57 5.17
C VAL A 120 -0.13 -13.57 4.41
N TYR A 121 -0.12 -13.59 3.08
CA TYR A 121 0.67 -12.62 2.31
C TYR A 121 0.21 -11.17 2.52
N ARG A 122 -1.10 -10.94 2.70
CA ARG A 122 -1.65 -9.61 2.99
C ARG A 122 -1.31 -9.17 4.41
N ALA A 123 -1.49 -10.05 5.39
CA ALA A 123 -1.08 -9.79 6.76
C ALA A 123 0.43 -9.49 6.84
N LEU A 124 1.25 -10.23 6.09
CA LEU A 124 2.69 -10.02 6.00
C LEU A 124 3.02 -8.68 5.32
N ALA A 125 2.34 -8.32 4.23
CA ALA A 125 2.49 -7.02 3.58
C ALA A 125 2.17 -5.85 4.54
N LEU A 126 1.09 -5.97 5.32
CA LEU A 126 0.69 -4.98 6.32
C LEU A 126 1.70 -4.91 7.48
N TYR A 127 2.17 -6.07 7.96
CA TYR A 127 3.19 -6.15 9.01
C TYR A 127 4.50 -5.50 8.58
N ILE A 128 4.98 -5.83 7.38
CA ILE A 128 6.20 -5.22 6.80
C ILE A 128 6.00 -3.71 6.63
N SER A 129 4.86 -3.30 6.09
CA SER A 129 4.56 -1.88 5.90
C SER A 129 4.58 -1.12 7.24
N TYR A 130 3.99 -1.69 8.29
CA TYR A 130 3.96 -1.10 9.62
C TYR A 130 5.33 -1.04 10.29
N ILE A 131 6.20 -2.03 10.09
CA ILE A 131 7.55 -2.02 10.66
C ILE A 131 8.44 -1.07 9.90
N TYR A 132 8.60 -1.25 8.58
CA TYR A 132 9.59 -0.53 7.80
C TYR A 132 9.28 0.96 7.66
N SER A 133 8.02 1.38 7.79
CA SER A 133 7.66 2.80 7.84
C SER A 133 8.17 3.51 9.10
N ARG A 134 8.64 2.76 10.11
CA ARG A 134 9.18 3.28 11.38
C ARG A 134 10.68 3.10 11.55
N VAL A 135 11.33 2.24 10.77
CA VAL A 135 12.76 1.96 10.96
C VAL A 135 13.59 3.19 10.50
N ILE A 136 14.75 3.43 11.13
CA ILE A 136 15.75 4.43 10.74
C ILE A 136 16.86 3.68 10.01
#